data_AF-A0A5B8S2I4-F1
#
_entry.id   AF-A0A5B8S2I4-F1
#
_cell.length_a   1.000
_cell.length_b   1.000
_cell.length_c   1.000
_cell.angle_alpha   90.00
_cell.angle_beta   90.00
_cell.angle_gamma   90.00
#
_symmetry.space_group_name_H-M   'P 1'
#
loop_
_entity.id
_entity.type
_entity.pdbx_description
1 polymer ?
#
loop_
_entity_poly.entity_id
_entity_poly.type
_entity_poly.pdbx_seq_one_letter_code
_entity_poly.pdbx_strand_id
1 'polypeptide(L)'
;MDTYRGNFSDHADTGDEWPDLDNHEEEVVSEPPPNPVGQDERRMQVRAYNHWASLLGDRAFPSIEDLEPDNLPDFGPYSVLLDFTGGIENPSIRYLGDKLASECGTDGEIHTLDDVPSRSLLSRITDHYMQILANQAPIGFEAEFVNQRESTILYRGILLPFSSDDDTIDFIYGVINWKELADQRTTDALLQEIDQALEETPHEVRRDELTDWADGPADVMPGFVTLDSDDNVLDLGAFASDEAGDDLAFPAPQFGALDAGGEDSDLTTVYDAEPLELNAEEPTDMGLADWLASARELAEAARGSEDRTRQALYAAIGRAYDFSLAAVEAPEEFNELVADYGLTVQDRAPMTPVVKLVFGADYDKTRLTEYATALSHAHRVGVARGSLGQYLASAPGGLKGIVNEERRAKKAEAGVEEVVRDTPREALARKLRKLEAYPLDSVSAEGNEFTLLVARRLPSGEVVLLGEVGDDVPLLERAARKLVG
;
A
#
# COMPACT_ATOMS: atom_id res chain seq x y z
N MET A 1 40.38 8.90 -57.71
CA MET A 1 40.28 9.98 -58.71
C MET A 1 39.38 9.50 -59.83
N ASP A 2 38.38 10.33 -60.14
CA ASP A 2 37.23 10.19 -61.05
C ASP A 2 37.39 9.36 -62.34
N THR A 3 36.28 8.72 -62.77
CA THR A 3 35.41 9.28 -63.83
C THR A 3 34.18 8.41 -64.14
N TYR A 4 33.01 9.00 -63.86
CA TYR A 4 31.74 9.02 -64.59
C TYR A 4 31.55 8.15 -65.87
N ARG A 5 30.39 7.46 -65.95
CA ARG A 5 29.33 7.72 -66.94
C ARG A 5 28.06 6.90 -66.64
N GLY A 6 26.91 7.58 -66.56
CA GLY A 6 25.59 6.97 -66.52
C GLY A 6 24.99 6.76 -67.92
N ASN A 7 23.88 6.02 -67.98
CA ASN A 7 22.91 6.10 -69.07
C ASN A 7 21.49 5.87 -68.54
N PHE A 8 20.58 6.78 -68.92
CA PHE A 8 19.16 6.86 -68.57
C PHE A 8 18.29 6.15 -69.64
N SER A 9 17.19 5.52 -69.20
CA SER A 9 15.86 5.43 -69.86
C SER A 9 15.01 4.40 -69.09
N ASP A 10 14.09 4.77 -68.20
CA ASP A 10 12.70 5.25 -68.41
C ASP A 10 11.75 4.20 -69.00
N HIS A 11 10.84 3.63 -68.20
CA HIS A 11 9.38 3.58 -68.46
C HIS A 11 8.58 2.90 -67.33
N ALA A 12 7.67 3.72 -66.80
CA ALA A 12 6.39 3.50 -66.12
C ALA A 12 5.75 2.08 -66.01
N ASP A 13 5.35 1.80 -64.77
CA ASP A 13 3.97 1.53 -64.31
C ASP A 13 3.38 0.11 -64.27
N THR A 14 2.66 -0.09 -63.15
CA THR A 14 1.59 -1.02 -62.82
C THR A 14 1.79 -2.55 -62.81
N GLY A 15 1.64 -3.11 -61.60
CA GLY A 15 0.55 -4.07 -61.35
C GLY A 15 0.88 -5.57 -61.33
N ASP A 16 0.87 -6.10 -60.11
CA ASP A 16 0.44 -7.44 -59.71
C ASP A 16 1.28 -8.70 -59.98
N GLU A 17 1.13 -9.62 -59.02
CA GLU A 17 1.55 -11.04 -58.97
C GLU A 17 2.98 -11.34 -58.48
N TRP A 18 3.10 -11.48 -57.16
CA TRP A 18 4.13 -12.33 -56.54
C TRP A 18 3.52 -13.68 -56.15
N PRO A 19 4.12 -14.81 -56.57
CA PRO A 19 3.60 -16.15 -56.33
C PRO A 19 4.02 -16.71 -54.96
N ASP A 20 3.17 -17.59 -54.43
CA ASP A 20 3.42 -18.47 -53.30
C ASP A 20 4.76 -19.21 -53.44
N LEU A 21 5.58 -19.14 -52.40
CA LEU A 21 6.64 -20.12 -52.12
C LEU A 21 6.60 -20.51 -50.64
N ASP A 22 5.95 -21.65 -50.42
CA ASP A 22 6.30 -22.74 -49.51
C ASP A 22 7.20 -22.43 -48.32
N ASN A 23 6.53 -22.40 -47.17
CA ASN A 23 6.80 -23.18 -45.97
C ASN A 23 8.05 -24.11 -46.03
N HIS A 24 9.18 -23.61 -45.55
CA HIS A 24 10.21 -24.43 -44.91
C HIS A 24 10.45 -23.90 -43.50
N GLU A 25 9.97 -24.69 -42.55
CA GLU A 25 10.17 -24.57 -41.11
C GLU A 25 11.68 -24.65 -40.79
N GLU A 26 12.32 -23.52 -40.54
CA GLU A 26 13.52 -23.50 -39.71
C GLU A 26 13.09 -23.42 -38.25
N GLU A 27 13.21 -24.57 -37.58
CA GLU A 27 13.07 -24.78 -36.14
C GLU A 27 14.15 -23.95 -35.39
N VAL A 28 13.90 -22.65 -35.26
CA VAL A 28 14.60 -21.83 -34.26
C VAL A 28 13.91 -22.13 -32.94
N VAL A 29 14.55 -22.97 -32.12
CA VAL A 29 14.25 -23.13 -30.70
C VAL A 29 14.41 -21.75 -30.04
N SER A 30 13.38 -20.91 -30.11
CA SER A 30 13.25 -19.72 -29.29
C SER A 30 13.01 -20.20 -27.87
N GLU A 31 14.07 -20.28 -27.09
CA GLU A 31 13.95 -20.20 -25.64
C GLU A 31 12.98 -19.06 -25.30
N PRO A 32 11.90 -19.33 -24.54
CA PRO A 32 11.01 -18.26 -24.12
C PRO A 32 11.85 -17.21 -23.37
N PRO A 33 11.55 -15.91 -23.55
CA PRO A 33 12.28 -14.86 -22.84
C PRO A 33 12.21 -15.15 -21.33
N PRO A 34 13.31 -14.96 -20.59
CA PRO A 34 13.35 -15.29 -19.17
C PRO A 34 12.24 -14.52 -18.45
N ASN A 35 11.43 -15.27 -17.70
CA ASN A 35 10.30 -14.79 -16.93
C ASN A 35 10.76 -13.66 -15.98
N PRO A 36 10.24 -12.42 -16.06
CA PRO A 36 10.72 -11.31 -15.25
C PRO A 36 10.10 -11.30 -13.84
N VAL A 37 9.97 -12.47 -13.22
CA VAL A 37 9.70 -12.62 -11.78
C VAL A 37 11.00 -12.89 -11.01
N GLY A 38 12.15 -12.87 -11.69
CA GLY A 38 13.34 -13.57 -11.22
C GLY A 38 14.33 -12.85 -10.31
N GLN A 39 14.45 -11.51 -10.27
CA GLN A 39 15.72 -10.94 -9.75
C GLN A 39 15.73 -9.67 -8.89
N ASP A 40 14.62 -9.04 -8.49
CA ASP A 40 14.75 -7.97 -7.47
C ASP A 40 13.46 -7.65 -6.70
N GLU A 41 12.90 -8.65 -6.00
CA GLU A 41 11.89 -8.37 -4.98
C GLU A 41 12.57 -7.80 -3.73
N ARG A 42 12.44 -6.48 -3.51
CA ARG A 42 13.12 -5.77 -2.42
C ARG A 42 12.56 -6.06 -1.02
N ARG A 43 11.34 -6.59 -0.91
CA ARG A 43 10.69 -6.80 0.39
C ARG A 43 11.13 -8.13 0.99
N MET A 44 11.82 -8.06 2.12
CA MET A 44 12.35 -9.21 2.85
C MET A 44 11.29 -10.30 3.10
N GLN A 45 10.04 -9.93 3.44
CA GLN A 45 8.97 -10.90 3.70
C GLN A 45 8.55 -11.66 2.43
N VAL A 46 8.52 -11.00 1.29
CA VAL A 46 8.15 -11.62 0.01
C VAL A 46 9.28 -12.54 -0.45
N ARG A 47 10.54 -12.16 -0.24
CA ARG A 47 11.68 -13.06 -0.48
C ARG A 47 11.63 -14.31 0.39
N ALA A 48 11.33 -14.15 1.68
CA ALA A 48 11.17 -15.27 2.61
C ALA A 48 10.00 -16.20 2.19
N TYR A 49 8.87 -15.62 1.78
CA TYR A 49 7.74 -16.38 1.24
C TYR A 49 8.10 -17.14 -0.05
N ASN A 50 8.78 -16.48 -0.99
CA ASN A 50 9.19 -17.12 -2.24
C ASN A 50 10.18 -18.25 -2.00
N HIS A 51 11.09 -18.08 -1.04
CA HIS A 51 11.99 -19.15 -0.60
C HIS A 51 11.18 -20.34 -0.04
N TRP A 52 10.27 -20.09 0.90
CA TRP A 52 9.39 -21.13 1.44
C TRP A 52 8.54 -21.82 0.37
N ALA A 53 7.94 -21.07 -0.54
CA ALA A 53 7.12 -21.59 -1.62
C ALA A 53 7.96 -22.41 -2.62
N SER A 54 9.24 -22.10 -2.79
CA SER A 54 10.15 -22.89 -3.61
C SER A 54 10.49 -24.26 -3.00
N LEU A 55 10.46 -24.38 -1.67
CA LEU A 55 10.67 -25.63 -0.94
C LEU A 55 9.43 -26.53 -0.90
N LEU A 56 8.24 -25.99 -1.20
CA LEU A 56 6.98 -26.70 -1.09
C LEU A 56 6.88 -27.91 -2.04
N GLY A 57 7.39 -27.78 -3.27
CA GLY A 57 7.32 -28.83 -4.29
C GLY A 57 5.89 -29.37 -4.48
N ASP A 58 5.68 -30.67 -4.23
CA ASP A 58 4.39 -31.37 -4.30
C ASP A 58 3.71 -31.57 -2.92
N ARG A 59 4.34 -31.10 -1.83
CA ARG A 59 3.91 -31.27 -0.43
C ARG A 59 2.90 -30.20 0.00
N ALA A 60 2.19 -30.44 1.09
CA ALA A 60 1.33 -29.43 1.73
C ALA A 60 2.15 -28.42 2.54
N PHE A 61 3.27 -28.88 3.12
CA PHE A 61 4.25 -28.04 3.81
C PHE A 61 5.68 -28.44 3.43
N PRO A 62 6.62 -27.48 3.37
CA PRO A 62 8.02 -27.80 3.14
C PRO A 62 8.62 -28.53 4.35
N SER A 63 9.62 -29.38 4.09
CA SER A 63 10.34 -30.08 5.14
C SER A 63 11.24 -29.15 5.92
N ILE A 64 11.34 -29.38 7.23
CA ILE A 64 12.34 -28.67 8.04
C ILE A 64 13.79 -29.03 7.65
N GLU A 65 14.02 -30.22 7.10
CA GLU A 65 15.36 -30.66 6.66
C GLU A 65 15.90 -29.83 5.49
N ASP A 66 15.01 -29.23 4.70
CA ASP A 66 15.36 -28.39 3.55
C ASP A 66 15.64 -26.93 3.94
N LEU A 67 15.42 -26.57 5.22
CA LEU A 67 15.66 -25.23 5.74
C LEU A 67 17.03 -25.16 6.42
N GLU A 68 17.95 -24.41 5.82
CA GLU A 68 19.24 -24.05 6.42
C GLU A 68 19.29 -22.54 6.73
N PRO A 69 18.95 -22.11 7.95
CA PRO A 69 18.90 -20.68 8.31
C PRO A 69 20.26 -19.96 8.13
N ASP A 70 21.36 -20.67 8.39
CA ASP A 70 22.72 -20.14 8.27
C ASP A 70 23.15 -19.85 6.82
N ASN A 71 22.52 -20.52 5.86
CA ASN A 71 22.83 -20.39 4.44
C ASN A 71 22.01 -19.26 3.75
N LEU A 72 21.19 -18.54 4.53
CA LEU A 72 20.28 -17.50 4.07
C LEU A 72 20.71 -16.13 4.61
N PRO A 73 21.80 -15.53 4.09
CA PRO A 73 22.36 -14.27 4.62
C PRO A 73 21.40 -13.09 4.53
N ASP A 74 20.40 -13.16 3.65
CA ASP A 74 19.45 -12.10 3.35
C ASP A 74 18.39 -11.87 4.44
N PHE A 75 18.05 -12.90 5.20
CA PHE A 75 17.03 -12.81 6.27
C PHE A 75 17.32 -13.69 7.49
N GLY A 76 18.35 -14.55 7.46
CA GLY A 76 18.83 -15.31 8.61
C GLY A 76 19.09 -14.45 9.86
N PRO A 77 19.78 -13.30 9.77
CA PRO A 77 19.98 -12.42 10.92
C PRO A 77 18.69 -11.86 11.54
N TYR A 78 17.61 -11.86 10.76
CA TYR A 78 16.29 -11.30 11.06
C TYR A 78 15.24 -12.38 11.30
N SER A 79 15.65 -13.64 11.44
CA SER A 79 14.74 -14.78 11.53
C SER A 79 14.78 -15.49 12.87
N VAL A 80 13.76 -16.30 13.10
CA VAL A 80 13.61 -17.18 14.25
C VAL A 80 13.02 -18.51 13.78
N LEU A 81 13.49 -19.61 14.36
CA LEU A 81 12.91 -20.94 14.17
C LEU A 81 12.35 -21.43 15.50
N LEU A 82 11.04 -21.62 15.53
CA LEU A 82 10.30 -22.17 16.66
C LEU A 82 10.04 -23.66 16.43
N ASP A 83 10.30 -24.46 17.47
CA ASP A 83 10.08 -25.90 17.51
C ASP A 83 8.96 -26.21 18.51
N PHE A 84 7.88 -26.80 17.98
CA PHE A 84 6.65 -27.14 18.71
C PHE A 84 6.58 -28.62 19.11
N THR A 85 7.61 -29.43 18.82
CA THR A 85 7.65 -30.86 19.17
C THR A 85 7.53 -31.09 20.69
N GLY A 86 7.95 -30.13 21.51
CA GLY A 86 7.85 -30.14 22.97
C GLY A 86 6.54 -29.60 23.55
N GLY A 87 5.64 -29.03 22.74
CA GLY A 87 4.39 -28.42 23.18
C GLY A 87 4.12 -27.05 22.57
N ILE A 88 2.83 -26.66 22.56
CA ILE A 88 2.35 -25.42 21.92
C ILE A 88 2.46 -24.20 22.84
N GLU A 89 2.41 -24.40 24.16
CA GLU A 89 2.36 -23.30 25.14
C GLU A 89 3.69 -22.56 25.29
N ASN A 90 4.83 -23.29 25.30
CA ASN A 90 6.17 -22.71 25.37
C ASN A 90 7.11 -23.44 24.38
N PRO A 91 7.06 -23.09 23.09
CA PRO A 91 7.92 -23.69 22.08
C PRO A 91 9.39 -23.33 22.32
N SER A 92 10.28 -24.24 21.94
CA SER A 92 11.72 -24.00 22.01
C SER A 92 12.23 -23.23 20.79
N ILE A 93 13.23 -22.38 20.98
CA ILE A 93 13.83 -21.59 19.91
C ILE A 93 15.07 -22.33 19.43
N ARG A 94 14.98 -22.93 18.23
CA ARG A 94 16.08 -23.71 17.64
C ARG A 94 17.09 -22.84 16.90
N TYR A 95 16.64 -21.70 16.39
CA TYR A 95 17.48 -20.72 15.73
C TYR A 95 16.97 -19.32 16.03
N LEU A 96 17.88 -18.40 16.31
CA LEU A 96 17.58 -16.99 16.49
C LEU A 96 18.68 -16.17 15.82
N GLY A 97 18.30 -15.33 14.86
CA GLY A 97 19.23 -14.47 14.15
C GLY A 97 19.84 -13.38 15.04
N ASP A 98 21.12 -13.07 14.81
CA ASP A 98 21.90 -12.15 15.66
C ASP A 98 21.28 -10.75 15.80
N LYS A 99 20.65 -10.22 14.73
CA LYS A 99 20.01 -8.90 14.77
C LYS A 99 18.74 -8.94 15.61
N LEU A 100 17.96 -10.01 15.49
CA LEU A 100 16.74 -10.19 16.27
C LEU A 100 17.06 -10.43 17.75
N ALA A 101 18.10 -11.22 18.04
CA ALA A 101 18.64 -11.42 19.39
C ALA A 101 19.08 -10.09 20.01
N SER A 102 19.83 -9.27 19.26
CA SER A 102 20.29 -7.95 19.72
C SER A 102 19.15 -7.00 20.05
N GLU A 103 18.03 -7.06 19.31
CA GLU A 103 16.86 -6.21 19.57
C GLU A 103 16.16 -6.58 20.88
N CYS A 104 16.04 -7.88 21.16
CA CYS A 104 15.44 -8.38 22.39
C CYS A 104 16.16 -7.85 23.65
N GLY A 105 17.43 -7.44 23.52
CA GLY A 105 18.19 -6.78 24.57
C GLY A 105 18.52 -7.70 25.75
N THR A 106 18.58 -8.99 25.49
CA THR A 106 18.95 -10.03 26.46
C THR A 106 20.44 -10.38 26.29
N ASP A 107 21.22 -10.29 27.38
CA ASP A 107 22.63 -10.71 27.42
C ASP A 107 22.80 -12.25 27.49
N GLY A 108 21.70 -13.00 27.56
CA GLY A 108 21.68 -14.47 27.69
C GLY A 108 21.14 -15.17 26.44
N GLU A 109 21.52 -16.44 26.29
CA GLU A 109 20.97 -17.32 25.25
C GLU A 109 19.48 -17.56 25.50
N ILE A 110 18.63 -17.22 24.52
CA ILE A 110 17.19 -17.45 24.57
C ILE A 110 16.94 -18.86 24.05
N HIS A 111 16.52 -19.78 24.91
CA HIS A 111 16.26 -21.17 24.53
C HIS A 111 14.77 -21.47 24.35
N THR A 112 13.91 -20.74 25.05
CA THR A 112 12.47 -20.92 25.04
C THR A 112 11.75 -19.59 24.89
N LEU A 113 10.47 -19.65 24.53
CA LEU A 113 9.65 -18.46 24.38
C LEU A 113 9.42 -17.72 25.70
N ASP A 114 9.45 -18.42 26.84
CA ASP A 114 9.36 -17.81 28.17
C ASP A 114 10.59 -16.96 28.55
N ASP A 115 11.75 -17.22 27.93
CA ASP A 115 12.97 -16.43 28.15
C ASP A 115 12.92 -15.05 27.45
N VAL A 116 11.87 -14.82 26.67
CA VAL A 116 11.71 -13.65 25.81
C VAL A 116 11.05 -12.50 26.59
N PRO A 117 11.64 -11.30 26.60
CA PRO A 117 11.04 -10.15 27.25
C PRO A 117 9.67 -9.80 26.65
N SER A 118 8.67 -9.50 27.48
CA SER A 118 7.30 -9.24 27.05
C SER A 118 7.15 -8.03 26.11
N ARG A 119 8.13 -7.11 26.12
CA ARG A 119 8.21 -5.91 25.26
C ARG A 119 9.28 -6.02 24.17
N SER A 120 9.52 -7.22 23.66
CA SER A 120 10.40 -7.49 22.51
C SER A 120 9.60 -7.78 21.24
N LEU A 121 10.26 -7.73 20.08
CA LEU A 121 9.69 -8.16 18.80
C LEU A 121 9.24 -9.63 18.82
N LEU A 122 10.01 -10.49 19.49
CA LEU A 122 9.76 -11.93 19.48
C LEU A 122 8.54 -12.32 20.32
N SER A 123 8.23 -11.56 21.37
CA SER A 123 6.95 -11.64 22.10
C SER A 123 5.74 -11.36 21.19
N ARG A 124 5.89 -10.54 20.14
CA ARG A 124 4.76 -10.27 19.22
C ARG A 124 4.47 -11.41 18.26
N ILE A 125 5.47 -12.25 17.97
CA ILE A 125 5.29 -13.46 17.17
C ILE A 125 4.33 -14.42 17.86
N THR A 126 4.35 -14.42 19.20
CA THR A 126 3.59 -15.37 20.02
C THR A 126 2.09 -15.21 19.83
N ASP A 127 1.66 -13.99 19.57
CA ASP A 127 0.26 -13.66 19.30
C ASP A 127 -0.25 -14.27 17.99
N HIS A 128 0.67 -14.54 17.04
CA HIS A 128 0.33 -14.94 15.68
C HIS A 128 0.56 -16.43 15.39
N TYR A 129 1.46 -17.14 16.09
CA TYR A 129 1.70 -18.56 15.77
C TYR A 129 0.46 -19.44 16.00
N MET A 130 -0.38 -19.11 16.98
CA MET A 130 -1.66 -19.82 17.21
C MET A 130 -2.59 -19.73 15.99
N GLN A 131 -2.55 -18.60 15.27
CA GLN A 131 -3.34 -18.41 14.06
C GLN A 131 -2.81 -19.26 12.90
N ILE A 132 -1.51 -19.56 12.88
CA ILE A 132 -0.90 -20.42 11.86
C ILE A 132 -1.27 -21.87 12.10
N LEU A 133 -1.23 -22.31 13.34
CA LEU A 133 -1.66 -23.66 13.72
C LEU A 133 -3.15 -23.87 13.39
N ALA A 134 -3.98 -22.83 13.54
CA ALA A 134 -5.40 -22.89 13.19
C ALA A 134 -5.67 -22.86 11.68
N ASN A 135 -5.01 -21.96 10.94
CA ASN A 135 -5.29 -21.75 9.51
C ASN A 135 -4.44 -22.63 8.58
N GLN A 136 -3.40 -23.26 9.12
CA GLN A 136 -2.43 -24.07 8.38
C GLN A 136 -1.85 -23.35 7.16
N ALA A 137 -1.56 -22.06 7.30
CA ALA A 137 -1.11 -21.21 6.20
C ALA A 137 -0.07 -20.18 6.69
N PRO A 138 0.83 -19.70 5.80
CA PRO A 138 1.68 -18.55 6.06
C PRO A 138 0.91 -17.31 6.48
N ILE A 139 1.37 -16.62 7.53
CA ILE A 139 0.74 -15.38 8.01
C ILE A 139 1.76 -14.25 7.98
N GLY A 140 1.43 -13.20 7.25
CA GLY A 140 2.13 -11.92 7.32
C GLY A 140 1.44 -10.99 8.32
N PHE A 141 2.22 -10.26 9.11
CA PHE A 141 1.73 -9.27 10.06
C PHE A 141 2.59 -8.02 10.03
N GLU A 142 1.97 -6.88 10.31
CA GLU A 142 2.61 -5.59 10.48
C GLU A 142 1.96 -4.85 11.62
N ALA A 143 2.77 -4.23 12.47
CA ALA A 143 2.29 -3.46 13.60
C ALA A 143 3.37 -2.49 14.07
N GLU A 144 2.96 -1.60 14.96
CA GLU A 144 3.85 -0.73 15.72
C GLU A 144 3.74 -1.05 17.21
N PHE A 145 4.85 -0.93 17.91
CA PHE A 145 4.88 -1.03 19.36
C PHE A 145 6.00 -0.16 19.93
N VAL A 146 5.89 0.19 21.20
CA VAL A 146 6.95 0.87 21.93
C VAL A 146 7.79 -0.18 22.64
N ASN A 147 9.08 -0.21 22.33
CA ASN A 147 10.00 -1.18 22.92
C ASN A 147 10.38 -0.83 24.37
N GLN A 148 11.19 -1.68 25.00
CA GLN A 148 11.72 -1.42 26.35
C GLN A 148 12.60 -0.17 26.48
N ARG A 149 13.07 0.37 25.36
CA ARG A 149 13.89 1.59 25.24
C ARG A 149 13.04 2.83 24.93
N GLU A 150 11.72 2.75 25.12
CA GLU A 150 10.74 3.82 24.84
C GLU A 150 10.76 4.32 23.38
N SER A 151 11.31 3.54 22.46
CA SER A 151 11.36 3.88 21.04
C SER A 151 10.22 3.21 20.30
N THR A 152 9.57 3.97 19.41
CA THR A 152 8.49 3.45 18.56
C THR A 152 9.09 2.60 17.46
N ILE A 153 8.80 1.30 17.48
CA ILE A 153 9.26 0.34 16.47
C ILE A 153 8.08 -0.02 15.57
N LEU A 154 8.25 0.20 14.28
CA LEU A 154 7.39 -0.36 13.24
C LEU A 154 8.04 -1.65 12.76
N TYR A 155 7.32 -2.76 12.83
CA TYR A 155 7.82 -4.05 12.35
C TYR A 155 6.85 -4.71 11.39
N ARG A 156 7.41 -5.49 10.48
CA ARG A 156 6.68 -6.33 9.55
C ARG A 156 7.34 -7.70 9.50
N GLY A 157 6.55 -8.71 9.80
CA GLY A 157 7.00 -10.10 9.81
C GLY A 157 6.15 -11.00 8.92
N ILE A 158 6.71 -12.16 8.62
CA ILE A 158 5.98 -13.30 8.08
C ILE A 158 6.38 -14.54 8.86
N LEU A 159 5.40 -15.36 9.16
CA LEU A 159 5.60 -16.67 9.78
C LEU A 159 5.17 -17.75 8.79
N LEU A 160 6.01 -18.77 8.69
CA LEU A 160 6.00 -19.78 7.66
C LEU A 160 5.96 -21.16 8.32
N PRO A 161 4.89 -21.95 8.14
CA PRO A 161 4.78 -23.27 8.74
C PRO A 161 5.65 -24.29 8.01
N PHE A 162 6.27 -25.17 8.78
CA PHE A 162 7.07 -26.31 8.33
C PHE A 162 6.57 -27.58 9.01
N SER A 163 6.67 -28.71 8.30
CA SER A 163 6.23 -30.00 8.78
C SER A 163 7.34 -31.04 8.58
N SER A 164 7.48 -31.98 9.52
CA SER A 164 8.36 -33.13 9.34
C SER A 164 7.68 -34.28 8.59
N ASP A 165 6.36 -34.40 8.67
CA ASP A 165 5.56 -35.53 8.18
C ASP A 165 4.53 -35.17 7.09
N ASP A 166 4.46 -33.90 6.68
CA ASP A 166 3.51 -33.32 5.71
C ASP A 166 2.05 -33.24 6.20
N ASP A 167 1.80 -33.49 7.49
CA ASP A 167 0.45 -33.47 8.09
C ASP A 167 0.37 -32.54 9.33
N THR A 168 1.36 -32.57 10.23
CA THR A 168 1.41 -31.70 11.41
C THR A 168 2.45 -30.59 11.29
N ILE A 169 2.09 -29.39 11.74
CA ILE A 169 3.02 -28.25 11.79
C ILE A 169 3.86 -28.39 13.05
N ASP A 170 5.08 -28.88 12.89
CA ASP A 170 6.02 -29.10 14.01
C ASP A 170 6.97 -27.90 14.19
N PHE A 171 7.16 -27.11 13.13
CA PHE A 171 8.10 -25.99 13.12
C PHE A 171 7.48 -24.74 12.49
N ILE A 172 7.82 -23.58 13.02
CA ILE A 172 7.44 -22.29 12.42
C ILE A 172 8.68 -21.43 12.27
N TYR A 173 8.93 -21.01 11.03
CA TYR A 173 10.01 -20.09 10.70
C TYR A 173 9.45 -18.68 10.57
N GLY A 174 9.91 -17.77 11.41
CA GLY A 174 9.55 -16.35 11.38
C GLY A 174 10.65 -15.51 10.80
N VAL A 175 10.31 -14.55 9.96
CA VAL A 175 11.23 -13.49 9.50
C VAL A 175 10.62 -12.15 9.84
N ILE A 176 11.35 -11.30 10.55
CA ILE A 176 10.86 -9.97 10.97
C ILE A 176 11.87 -8.90 10.60
N ASN A 177 11.38 -7.88 9.90
CA ASN A 177 12.13 -6.64 9.70
C ASN A 177 11.47 -5.52 10.50
N TRP A 178 12.27 -4.63 11.06
CA TRP A 178 11.78 -3.51 11.86
C TRP A 178 12.55 -2.23 11.59
N LYS A 179 11.89 -1.11 11.86
CA LYS A 179 12.46 0.23 11.81
C LYS A 179 12.14 0.95 13.10
N GLU A 180 13.18 1.42 13.76
CA GLU A 180 13.07 2.27 14.94
C GLU A 180 12.81 3.70 14.48
N LEU A 181 11.67 4.27 14.87
CA LEU A 181 11.40 5.70 14.80
C LEU A 181 11.88 6.29 16.13
N ALA A 182 13.03 6.95 16.10
CA ALA A 182 13.47 7.77 17.22
C ALA A 182 12.40 8.84 17.45
N ASP A 183 11.97 8.95 18.70
CA ASP A 183 10.96 9.91 19.13
C ASP A 183 11.40 11.31 18.68
N GLN A 184 10.53 12.07 18.02
CA GLN A 184 10.83 13.44 17.61
C GLN A 184 11.34 14.28 18.80
N ARG A 185 10.98 13.89 20.03
CA ARG A 185 11.47 14.46 21.29
C ARG A 185 12.96 14.27 21.56
N THR A 186 13.56 13.13 21.22
CA THR A 186 15.01 12.92 21.42
C THR A 186 15.81 13.67 20.36
N THR A 187 15.27 13.77 19.14
CA THR A 187 15.86 14.60 18.09
C THR A 187 15.75 16.08 18.43
N ASP A 188 14.60 16.53 18.94
CA ASP A 188 14.40 17.90 19.44
C ASP A 188 15.26 18.19 20.67
N ALA A 189 15.41 17.25 21.61
CA ALA A 189 16.29 17.41 22.77
C ALA A 189 17.78 17.46 22.36
N LEU A 190 18.20 16.62 21.41
CA LEU A 190 19.57 16.65 20.87
C LEU A 190 19.82 17.92 20.04
N LEU A 191 18.86 18.36 19.24
CA LEU A 191 18.93 19.63 18.51
C LEU A 191 18.98 20.81 19.49
N GLN A 192 18.20 20.77 20.57
CA GLN A 192 18.19 21.79 21.60
C GLN A 192 19.50 21.79 22.40
N GLU A 193 20.11 20.64 22.66
CA GLU A 193 21.44 20.52 23.29
C GLU A 193 22.56 21.02 22.36
N ILE A 194 22.45 20.77 21.04
CA ILE A 194 23.35 21.31 20.01
C ILE A 194 23.21 22.82 19.91
N ASP A 195 21.98 23.36 19.84
CA ASP A 195 21.71 24.80 19.83
C ASP A 195 22.22 25.46 21.11
N GLN A 196 22.01 24.83 22.27
CA GLN A 196 22.53 25.31 23.55
C GLN A 196 24.07 25.28 23.61
N ALA A 197 24.72 24.25 23.05
CA ALA A 197 26.19 24.19 22.94
C ALA A 197 26.77 25.19 21.93
N LEU A 198 26.01 25.53 20.87
CA LEU A 198 26.33 26.60 19.92
C LEU A 198 26.21 27.98 20.58
N GLU A 199 25.19 28.20 21.41
CA GLU A 199 25.02 29.43 22.20
C GLU A 199 26.06 29.56 23.34
N GLU A 200 26.52 28.44 23.91
CA GLU A 200 27.54 28.39 24.97
C GLU A 200 28.99 28.46 24.47
N THR A 201 29.24 28.86 23.21
CA THR A 201 30.59 29.31 22.80
C THR A 201 30.70 30.84 22.86
N PRO A 202 31.04 31.43 24.03
CA PRO A 202 31.53 32.80 24.05
C PRO A 202 32.93 32.80 23.44
N HIS A 203 33.01 33.12 22.15
CA HIS A 203 34.24 33.68 21.61
C HIS A 203 34.53 35.00 22.35
N GLU A 204 35.37 34.92 23.39
CA GLU A 204 36.19 36.04 23.84
C GLU A 204 37.07 36.50 22.67
N VAL A 205 36.50 37.32 21.78
CA VAL A 205 37.29 38.14 20.88
C VAL A 205 37.66 39.39 21.66
N ARG A 206 38.82 39.34 22.32
CA ARG A 206 39.58 40.54 22.68
C ARG A 206 39.75 41.37 21.41
N ARG A 207 39.03 42.49 21.31
CA ARG A 207 39.33 43.55 20.36
C ARG A 207 40.33 44.50 21.01
N ASP A 208 41.59 44.11 20.99
CA ASP A 208 42.68 45.07 21.02
C ASP A 208 42.96 45.51 19.57
N GLU A 209 43.08 46.82 19.40
CA GLU A 209 43.84 47.52 18.36
C GLU A 209 43.46 47.30 16.88
N LEU A 210 42.53 48.12 16.40
CA LEU A 210 42.55 48.67 15.04
C LEU A 210 42.03 50.12 15.07
N THR A 211 42.75 50.95 15.84
CA THR A 211 42.78 52.40 15.73
C THR A 211 43.88 52.76 14.73
N ASP A 212 43.57 52.73 13.44
CA ASP A 212 44.27 53.51 12.43
C ASP A 212 43.38 53.55 11.19
N TRP A 213 43.42 54.63 10.41
CA TRP A 213 42.52 54.96 9.29
C TRP A 213 41.20 55.66 9.68
N ALA A 214 41.31 56.89 10.14
CA ALA A 214 40.99 58.06 9.31
C ALA A 214 40.64 59.27 10.21
N ASP A 215 41.67 59.98 10.64
CA ASP A 215 41.54 61.36 11.12
C ASP A 215 42.53 62.22 10.32
N GLY A 216 42.00 63.12 9.48
CA GLY A 216 42.74 64.14 8.75
C GLY A 216 42.34 65.52 9.28
N PRO A 217 43.29 66.43 9.59
CA PRO A 217 42.97 67.66 10.30
C PRO A 217 42.45 68.77 9.36
N ALA A 218 41.37 69.40 9.83
CA ALA A 218 40.87 70.79 9.65
C ALA A 218 41.27 71.64 8.43
N ASP A 219 40.28 72.24 7.73
CA ASP A 219 40.08 73.71 7.77
C ASP A 219 38.72 74.23 7.16
N VAL A 220 38.15 75.26 7.83
CA VAL A 220 37.19 76.35 7.44
C VAL A 220 35.70 76.10 6.99
N MET A 221 34.75 76.29 7.94
CA MET A 221 33.52 77.15 8.03
C MET A 221 32.60 77.47 6.80
N PRO A 222 31.34 77.98 6.98
CA PRO A 222 30.25 77.65 7.93
C PRO A 222 28.82 77.67 7.30
N GLY A 223 27.79 77.12 7.99
CA GLY A 223 26.39 77.46 7.66
C GLY A 223 25.28 76.69 8.37
N PHE A 224 24.68 77.35 9.38
CA PHE A 224 23.28 77.24 9.85
C PHE A 224 22.90 76.34 11.07
N VAL A 225 23.04 76.96 12.26
CA VAL A 225 22.17 77.04 13.45
C VAL A 225 21.07 75.98 13.76
N THR A 226 21.32 75.24 14.85
CA THR A 226 20.55 75.03 16.12
C THR A 226 19.03 75.23 16.20
N LEU A 227 18.34 74.28 16.88
CA LEU A 227 17.58 74.44 18.15
C LEU A 227 17.06 73.05 18.60
N ASP A 228 17.63 72.48 19.66
CA ASP A 228 17.10 72.34 21.06
C ASP A 228 16.22 71.09 21.26
N SER A 229 16.67 70.07 22.03
CA SER A 229 16.61 69.93 23.52
C SER A 229 15.15 69.80 23.98
N ASP A 230 14.63 68.64 24.41
CA ASP A 230 14.78 67.91 25.68
C ASP A 230 13.68 66.79 25.60
N ASP A 231 13.60 65.66 26.31
CA ASP A 231 14.31 65.13 27.46
C ASP A 231 13.97 63.62 27.62
N ASN A 232 14.77 62.99 28.46
CA ASN A 232 14.79 61.62 29.00
C ASN A 232 13.42 60.95 29.28
N VAL A 233 13.18 59.67 28.97
CA VAL A 233 13.76 58.43 29.55
C VAL A 233 13.28 58.15 31.00
N LEU A 234 12.43 57.10 31.09
CA LEU A 234 12.16 56.14 32.19
C LEU A 234 11.45 56.60 33.47
N ASP A 235 10.40 55.85 33.87
CA ASP A 235 10.44 55.13 35.16
C ASP A 235 9.40 54.00 35.23
N LEU A 236 9.86 52.81 35.62
CA LEU A 236 9.07 51.60 35.82
C LEU A 236 9.31 51.13 37.27
N GLY A 237 8.32 51.37 38.14
CA GLY A 237 8.07 50.54 39.32
C GLY A 237 8.35 51.15 40.69
N ALA A 238 7.26 51.48 41.41
CA ALA A 238 7.21 51.37 42.87
C ALA A 238 5.75 51.35 43.41
N PHE A 239 5.28 50.13 43.77
CA PHE A 239 4.51 49.68 44.97
C PHE A 239 3.40 50.56 45.61
N ALA A 240 2.30 50.09 46.22
CA ALA A 240 1.72 48.78 46.53
C ALA A 240 0.27 48.94 47.08
N SER A 241 -0.47 47.81 47.08
CA SER A 241 -1.59 47.36 47.97
C SER A 241 -2.88 48.18 48.12
N ASP A 242 -4.00 47.60 47.70
CA ASP A 242 -5.04 47.13 48.65
C ASP A 242 -6.03 46.14 48.01
N GLU A 243 -6.53 45.23 48.85
CA GLU A 243 -7.35 44.03 48.58
C GLU A 243 -8.77 44.31 48.08
N ALA A 244 -9.28 43.50 47.14
CA ALA A 244 -10.62 42.87 47.13
C ALA A 244 -10.90 42.26 45.74
N GLY A 245 -11.37 41.00 45.70
CA GLY A 245 -11.36 40.16 44.51
C GLY A 245 -12.46 40.39 43.47
N ASP A 246 -12.21 39.85 42.27
CA ASP A 246 -13.15 39.00 41.52
C ASP A 246 -12.40 38.30 40.39
N ASP A 247 -12.76 37.05 40.09
CA ASP A 247 -12.13 36.18 39.09
C ASP A 247 -12.28 36.74 37.67
N LEU A 248 -11.16 37.07 37.01
CA LEU A 248 -11.14 37.44 35.58
C LEU A 248 -11.17 36.18 34.71
N ALA A 249 -12.38 35.79 34.30
CA ALA A 249 -12.61 34.77 33.28
C ALA A 249 -12.16 35.25 31.89
N PHE A 250 -11.28 34.48 31.23
CA PHE A 250 -10.95 34.66 29.82
C PHE A 250 -12.19 34.42 28.94
N PRO A 251 -12.47 35.27 27.92
CA PRO A 251 -13.64 35.10 27.08
C PRO A 251 -13.48 33.89 26.14
N ALA A 252 -14.47 32.99 26.15
CA ALA A 252 -14.57 31.87 25.22
C ALA A 252 -15.19 32.30 23.87
N PRO A 253 -14.82 31.65 22.74
CA PRO A 253 -15.37 31.96 21.43
C PRO A 253 -16.82 31.46 21.32
N GLN A 254 -17.72 32.33 20.88
CA GLN A 254 -19.15 32.03 20.77
C GLN A 254 -19.48 31.61 19.33
N PHE A 255 -19.78 30.31 19.15
CA PHE A 255 -20.40 29.79 17.93
C PHE A 255 -21.80 30.41 17.74
N GLY A 256 -22.08 30.87 16.53
CA GLY A 256 -23.32 31.52 16.16
C GLY A 256 -24.54 30.60 16.33
N ALA A 257 -25.40 30.95 17.27
CA ALA A 257 -26.78 30.47 17.33
C ALA A 257 -27.65 31.43 16.50
N LEU A 258 -28.33 30.86 15.50
CA LEU A 258 -29.36 31.53 14.72
C LEU A 258 -30.54 31.88 15.64
N ASP A 259 -30.98 33.14 15.63
CA ASP A 259 -32.37 33.44 15.97
C ASP A 259 -32.93 34.60 15.14
N ALA A 260 -34.20 34.45 14.81
CA ALA A 260 -34.91 35.17 13.77
C ALA A 260 -35.63 36.42 14.30
N GLY A 261 -35.71 37.46 13.46
CA GLY A 261 -36.85 38.40 13.45
C GLY A 261 -36.51 39.90 13.40
N GLY A 262 -37.00 40.59 12.35
CA GLY A 262 -37.53 41.96 12.47
C GLY A 262 -36.76 43.13 11.83
N GLU A 263 -36.98 43.32 10.53
CA GLU A 263 -37.34 44.56 9.78
C GLU A 263 -36.67 45.94 10.05
N ASP A 264 -36.11 46.47 8.93
CA ASP A 264 -36.01 47.86 8.43
C ASP A 264 -35.26 48.97 9.19
N SER A 265 -34.13 49.43 8.61
CA SER A 265 -34.10 50.61 7.71
C SER A 265 -32.71 51.29 7.66
N ASP A 266 -32.06 51.14 6.50
CA ASP A 266 -31.38 52.17 5.71
C ASP A 266 -30.31 53.09 6.36
N LEU A 267 -29.03 52.70 6.24
CA LEU A 267 -27.93 53.66 6.10
C LEU A 267 -26.89 53.13 5.10
N THR A 268 -27.00 53.58 3.86
CA THR A 268 -26.03 53.35 2.78
C THR A 268 -24.89 54.36 2.86
N THR A 269 -23.63 53.91 2.82
CA THR A 269 -22.61 54.40 1.86
C THR A 269 -21.27 53.65 1.95
N VAL A 270 -20.95 52.95 0.85
CA VAL A 270 -19.64 52.82 0.19
C VAL A 270 -18.59 51.91 0.85
N TYR A 271 -18.71 50.62 0.55
CA TYR A 271 -17.61 49.83 -0.04
C TYR A 271 -18.25 48.80 -0.99
N ASP A 272 -18.01 48.97 -2.29
CA ASP A 272 -18.26 47.96 -3.31
C ASP A 272 -17.35 46.75 -3.03
N ALA A 273 -17.92 45.73 -2.40
CA ALA A 273 -17.45 44.38 -2.57
C ALA A 273 -18.68 43.59 -3.01
N GLU A 274 -18.76 43.30 -4.31
CA GLU A 274 -19.62 42.23 -4.77
C GLU A 274 -19.36 41.02 -3.87
N PRO A 275 -20.40 40.37 -3.33
CA PRO A 275 -20.18 39.13 -2.62
C PRO A 275 -19.52 38.20 -3.64
N LEU A 276 -18.28 37.79 -3.37
CA LEU A 276 -17.65 36.69 -4.07
C LEU A 276 -18.54 35.48 -3.80
N GLU A 277 -19.54 35.28 -4.66
CA GLU A 277 -20.09 33.97 -4.93
C GLU A 277 -18.89 33.13 -5.33
N LEU A 278 -18.37 32.37 -4.36
CA LEU A 278 -17.62 31.17 -4.63
C LEU A 278 -18.58 30.27 -5.41
N ASN A 279 -18.63 30.50 -6.72
CA ASN A 279 -19.04 29.49 -7.67
C ASN A 279 -18.24 28.26 -7.25
N ALA A 280 -18.93 27.25 -6.73
CA ALA A 280 -18.44 25.90 -6.88
C ALA A 280 -18.34 25.74 -8.38
N GLU A 281 -17.13 25.94 -8.93
CA GLU A 281 -16.86 25.79 -10.35
C GLU A 281 -17.48 24.46 -10.75
N GLU A 282 -18.48 24.52 -11.62
CA GLU A 282 -18.99 23.27 -12.17
C GLU A 282 -17.77 22.55 -12.76
N PRO A 283 -17.58 21.25 -12.48
CA PRO A 283 -16.40 20.52 -12.92
C PRO A 283 -16.24 20.47 -14.46
N THR A 284 -17.08 21.14 -15.23
CA THR A 284 -17.11 21.13 -16.69
C THR A 284 -16.07 22.05 -17.34
N ASP A 285 -15.44 22.99 -16.62
CA ASP A 285 -14.49 23.96 -17.19
C ASP A 285 -13.01 23.72 -16.81
N MET A 286 -12.71 22.58 -16.16
CA MET A 286 -11.33 22.20 -15.80
C MET A 286 -10.55 21.69 -17.02
N GLY A 287 -9.32 22.18 -17.21
CA GLY A 287 -8.38 21.65 -18.21
C GLY A 287 -7.88 20.25 -17.86
N LEU A 288 -7.30 19.53 -18.83
CA LEU A 288 -6.83 18.16 -18.63
C LEU A 288 -5.77 18.05 -17.51
N ALA A 289 -4.89 19.03 -17.41
CA ALA A 289 -3.89 19.12 -16.35
C ALA A 289 -4.51 19.34 -14.97
N ASP A 290 -5.56 20.15 -14.87
CA ASP A 290 -6.29 20.40 -13.61
C ASP A 290 -7.03 19.15 -13.15
N TRP A 291 -7.60 18.40 -14.09
CA TRP A 291 -8.18 17.09 -13.81
C TRP A 291 -7.16 16.10 -13.26
N LEU A 292 -5.98 16.04 -13.86
CA LEU A 292 -4.89 15.19 -13.40
C LEU A 292 -4.39 15.60 -12.01
N ALA A 293 -4.20 16.90 -11.77
CA ALA A 293 -3.77 17.44 -10.48
C ALA A 293 -4.78 17.08 -9.38
N SER A 294 -6.07 17.31 -9.65
CA SER A 294 -7.14 16.97 -8.71
C SER A 294 -7.26 15.46 -8.46
N ALA A 295 -7.06 14.63 -9.49
CA ALA A 295 -7.02 13.18 -9.32
C ALA A 295 -5.85 12.72 -8.45
N ARG A 296 -4.67 13.35 -8.59
CA ARG A 296 -3.48 13.05 -7.79
C ARG A 296 -3.66 13.44 -6.32
N GLU A 297 -4.23 14.61 -6.06
CA GLU A 297 -4.51 15.06 -4.70
C GLU A 297 -5.41 14.07 -3.95
N LEU A 298 -6.49 13.61 -4.59
CA LEU A 298 -7.35 12.58 -4.01
C LEU A 298 -6.65 11.23 -3.85
N ALA A 299 -5.78 10.85 -4.79
CA ALA A 299 -4.99 9.62 -4.71
C ALA A 299 -3.93 9.67 -3.60
N GLU A 300 -3.39 10.85 -3.28
CA GLU A 300 -2.47 11.08 -2.16
C GLU A 300 -3.21 11.08 -0.82
N ALA A 301 -4.36 11.77 -0.74
CA ALA A 301 -5.22 11.75 0.44
C ALA A 301 -5.70 10.33 0.79
N ALA A 302 -5.96 9.51 -0.23
CA ALA A 302 -6.32 8.10 -0.06
C ALA A 302 -5.15 7.22 0.45
N ARG A 303 -3.89 7.64 0.29
CA ARG A 303 -2.72 6.91 0.84
C ARG A 303 -2.46 7.22 2.32
N GLY A 304 -2.79 8.44 2.78
CA GLY A 304 -2.44 8.90 4.13
C GLY A 304 -3.51 8.71 5.21
N SER A 305 -4.66 8.08 4.90
CA SER A 305 -5.77 7.95 5.85
C SER A 305 -6.04 6.51 6.23
N GLU A 306 -5.70 6.08 7.45
CA GLU A 306 -5.81 4.67 7.87
C GLU A 306 -7.24 4.22 8.26
N ASP A 307 -8.14 5.12 8.70
CA ASP A 307 -9.48 4.72 9.23
C ASP A 307 -10.70 5.12 8.38
N ARG A 308 -10.52 5.77 7.21
CA ARG A 308 -11.59 6.06 6.22
C ARG A 308 -11.25 5.66 4.78
N THR A 309 -10.31 4.72 4.64
CA THR A 309 -9.62 4.29 3.41
C THR A 309 -10.52 4.01 2.20
N ARG A 310 -11.68 3.35 2.37
CA ARG A 310 -12.48 2.90 1.21
C ARG A 310 -13.20 4.04 0.49
N GLN A 311 -13.73 5.00 1.24
CA GLN A 311 -14.44 6.13 0.65
C GLN A 311 -13.47 7.08 -0.07
N ALA A 312 -12.32 7.35 0.55
CA ALA A 312 -11.24 8.13 -0.06
C ALA A 312 -10.71 7.45 -1.33
N LEU A 313 -10.52 6.12 -1.28
CA LEU A 313 -10.11 5.35 -2.44
C LEU A 313 -11.14 5.40 -3.58
N TYR A 314 -12.44 5.26 -3.28
CA TYR A 314 -13.48 5.34 -4.30
C TYR A 314 -13.63 6.75 -4.88
N ALA A 315 -13.40 7.79 -4.07
CA ALA A 315 -13.32 9.16 -4.56
C ALA A 315 -12.14 9.34 -5.51
N ALA A 316 -10.96 8.81 -5.17
CA ALA A 316 -9.77 8.86 -6.03
C ALA A 316 -9.97 8.09 -7.35
N ILE A 317 -10.53 6.87 -7.30
CA ILE A 317 -10.85 6.09 -8.51
C ILE A 317 -11.92 6.83 -9.35
N GLY A 318 -12.91 7.45 -8.70
CA GLY A 318 -13.92 8.27 -9.36
C GLY A 318 -13.33 9.46 -10.09
N ARG A 319 -12.43 10.21 -9.44
CA ARG A 319 -11.75 11.34 -10.08
C ARG A 319 -10.78 10.90 -11.20
N ALA A 320 -10.14 9.75 -11.07
CA ALA A 320 -9.34 9.16 -12.14
C ALA A 320 -10.20 8.81 -13.37
N TYR A 321 -11.46 8.44 -13.17
CA TYR A 321 -12.41 8.25 -14.26
C TYR A 321 -12.82 9.55 -14.92
N ASP A 322 -13.08 10.60 -14.14
CA ASP A 322 -13.39 11.93 -14.69
C ASP A 322 -12.24 12.47 -15.55
N PHE A 323 -11.00 12.31 -15.07
CA PHE A 323 -9.79 12.58 -15.85
C PHE A 323 -9.73 11.72 -17.13
N SER A 324 -10.11 10.44 -17.07
CA SER A 324 -10.15 9.59 -18.26
C SER A 324 -11.19 10.03 -19.29
N LEU A 325 -12.32 10.62 -18.86
CA LEU A 325 -13.31 11.19 -19.77
C LEU A 325 -12.78 12.47 -20.43
N ALA A 326 -12.13 13.35 -19.66
CA ALA A 326 -11.47 14.53 -20.19
C ALA A 326 -10.33 14.18 -21.17
N ALA A 327 -9.59 13.11 -20.91
CA ALA A 327 -8.54 12.61 -21.80
C ALA A 327 -9.08 12.11 -23.16
N VAL A 328 -10.32 11.62 -23.19
CA VAL A 328 -11.01 11.25 -24.44
C VAL A 328 -11.41 12.50 -25.24
N GLU A 329 -11.75 13.59 -24.55
CA GLU A 329 -12.10 14.88 -25.16
C GLU A 329 -10.85 15.63 -25.70
N ALA A 330 -9.68 15.43 -25.07
CA ALA A 330 -8.40 16.07 -25.42
C ALA A 330 -7.26 15.05 -25.67
N PRO A 331 -7.28 14.30 -26.78
CA PRO A 331 -6.32 13.22 -27.02
C PRO A 331 -4.89 13.70 -27.30
N GLU A 332 -4.71 14.89 -27.87
CA GLU A 332 -3.38 15.48 -28.14
C GLU A 332 -2.66 15.81 -26.82
N GLU A 333 -3.32 16.54 -25.93
CA GLU A 333 -2.81 16.87 -24.59
C GLU A 333 -2.54 15.62 -23.74
N PHE A 334 -3.41 14.60 -23.84
CA PHE A 334 -3.20 13.33 -23.14
C PHE A 334 -1.94 12.60 -23.63
N ASN A 335 -1.68 12.59 -24.94
CA ASN A 335 -0.50 11.95 -25.51
C ASN A 335 0.80 12.66 -25.10
N GLU A 336 0.78 14.00 -25.02
CA GLU A 336 1.91 14.77 -24.49
C GLU A 336 2.20 14.39 -23.02
N LEU A 337 1.16 14.38 -22.17
CA LEU A 337 1.29 13.95 -20.77
C LEU A 337 1.81 12.52 -20.63
N VAL A 338 1.35 11.60 -21.47
CA VAL A 338 1.82 10.20 -21.45
C VAL A 338 3.30 10.11 -21.85
N ALA A 339 3.73 10.89 -22.84
CA ALA A 339 5.11 10.93 -23.31
C ALA A 339 6.07 11.51 -22.26
N ASP A 340 5.68 12.60 -21.60
CA ASP A 340 6.47 13.25 -20.53
C ASP A 340 6.74 12.31 -19.36
N TYR A 341 5.80 11.41 -19.07
CA TYR A 341 5.93 10.39 -18.03
C TYR A 341 6.58 9.08 -18.50
N GLY A 342 7.07 9.01 -19.75
CA GLY A 342 7.72 7.83 -20.32
C GLY A 342 6.78 6.62 -20.43
N LEU A 343 5.48 6.86 -20.54
CA LEU A 343 4.46 5.82 -20.66
C LEU A 343 4.13 5.57 -22.14
N THR A 344 3.62 4.38 -22.45
CA THR A 344 3.15 4.03 -23.80
C THR A 344 1.68 3.67 -23.75
N VAL A 345 0.87 4.26 -24.63
CA VAL A 345 -0.52 3.84 -24.82
C VAL A 345 -0.53 2.51 -25.57
N GLN A 346 -1.30 1.54 -25.08
CA GLN A 346 -1.53 0.27 -25.75
C GLN A 346 -3.03 0.12 -26.00
N ASP A 347 -3.44 -0.19 -27.23
CA ASP A 347 -4.85 -0.35 -27.60
C ASP A 347 -5.57 -1.43 -26.78
N ARG A 348 -4.84 -2.46 -26.34
CA ARG A 348 -5.35 -3.53 -25.47
C ARG A 348 -5.60 -3.09 -24.01
N ALA A 349 -5.03 -1.96 -23.58
CA ALA A 349 -5.05 -1.50 -22.19
C ALA A 349 -5.07 0.04 -22.09
N PRO A 350 -6.11 0.70 -22.64
CA PRO A 350 -6.15 2.17 -22.72
C PRO A 350 -6.21 2.86 -21.35
N MET A 351 -6.71 2.16 -20.32
CA MET A 351 -6.83 2.71 -18.96
C MET A 351 -5.55 2.59 -18.13
N THR A 352 -4.56 1.81 -18.55
CA THR A 352 -3.32 1.63 -17.78
C THR A 352 -2.49 2.92 -17.66
N PRO A 353 -2.29 3.73 -18.73
CA PRO A 353 -1.63 5.02 -18.61
C PRO A 353 -2.35 5.98 -17.67
N VAL A 354 -3.69 6.04 -17.73
CA VAL A 354 -4.52 6.90 -16.85
C VAL A 354 -4.24 6.61 -15.38
N VAL A 355 -4.33 5.34 -14.98
CA VAL A 355 -4.13 4.96 -13.57
C VAL A 355 -2.68 5.20 -13.15
N LYS A 356 -1.69 4.98 -14.03
CA LYS A 356 -0.28 5.28 -13.73
C LYS A 356 0.00 6.77 -13.57
N LEU A 357 -0.66 7.63 -14.35
CA LEU A 357 -0.54 9.08 -14.24
C LEU A 357 -1.13 9.58 -12.91
N VAL A 358 -2.24 9.01 -12.45
CA VAL A 358 -2.95 9.43 -11.23
C VAL A 358 -2.34 8.84 -9.96
N PHE A 359 -2.11 7.52 -9.93
CA PHE A 359 -1.64 6.81 -8.72
C PHE A 359 -0.12 6.64 -8.69
N GLY A 360 0.58 6.96 -9.77
CA GLY A 360 2.03 6.77 -9.90
C GLY A 360 2.40 5.41 -10.46
N ALA A 361 3.50 5.37 -11.21
CA ALA A 361 4.00 4.16 -11.86
C ALA A 361 4.50 3.09 -10.86
N ASP A 362 4.97 3.54 -9.69
CA ASP A 362 5.49 2.68 -8.61
C ASP A 362 4.40 2.17 -7.65
N TYR A 363 3.14 2.48 -7.93
CA TYR A 363 2.02 1.95 -7.16
C TYR A 363 1.86 0.44 -7.35
N ASP A 364 1.18 -0.23 -6.44
CA ASP A 364 1.01 -1.69 -6.48
C ASP A 364 0.39 -2.15 -7.81
N LYS A 365 1.09 -3.03 -8.53
CA LYS A 365 0.72 -3.49 -9.88
C LYS A 365 -0.64 -4.19 -9.91
N THR A 366 -0.99 -4.91 -8.83
CA THR A 366 -2.27 -5.60 -8.72
C THR A 366 -3.40 -4.58 -8.60
N ARG A 367 -3.24 -3.58 -7.73
CA ARG A 367 -4.19 -2.47 -7.56
C ARG A 367 -4.34 -1.63 -8.80
N LEU A 368 -3.24 -1.28 -9.48
CA LEU A 368 -3.29 -0.56 -10.76
C LEU A 368 -4.10 -1.32 -11.81
N THR A 369 -3.96 -2.65 -11.84
CA THR A 369 -4.74 -3.53 -12.73
C THR A 369 -6.22 -3.55 -12.35
N GLU A 370 -6.54 -3.63 -11.06
CA GLU A 370 -7.92 -3.57 -10.56
C GLU A 370 -8.57 -2.21 -10.90
N TYR A 371 -7.88 -1.10 -10.68
CA TYR A 371 -8.39 0.24 -11.00
C TYR A 371 -8.58 0.42 -12.49
N ALA A 372 -7.62 0.02 -13.32
CA ALA A 372 -7.75 0.10 -14.77
C ALA A 372 -8.92 -0.75 -15.30
N THR A 373 -9.16 -1.90 -14.66
CA THR A 373 -10.32 -2.76 -14.95
C THR A 373 -11.62 -2.06 -14.56
N ALA A 374 -11.69 -1.44 -13.38
CA ALA A 374 -12.86 -0.68 -12.93
C ALA A 374 -13.16 0.53 -13.83
N LEU A 375 -12.14 1.26 -14.29
CA LEU A 375 -12.30 2.35 -15.26
C LEU A 375 -12.83 1.82 -16.60
N SER A 376 -12.31 0.69 -17.08
CA SER A 376 -12.78 0.05 -18.33
C SER A 376 -14.27 -0.32 -18.23
N HIS A 377 -14.69 -0.83 -17.08
CA HIS A 377 -16.09 -1.13 -16.81
C HIS A 377 -16.97 0.12 -16.81
N ALA A 378 -16.51 1.20 -16.15
CA ALA A 378 -17.23 2.47 -16.09
C ALA A 378 -17.47 3.06 -17.49
N HIS A 379 -16.45 2.99 -18.36
CA HIS A 379 -16.57 3.36 -19.79
C HIS A 379 -17.58 2.49 -20.54
N ARG A 380 -17.56 1.16 -20.31
CA ARG A 380 -18.50 0.22 -20.97
C ARG A 380 -19.95 0.48 -20.57
N VAL A 381 -20.22 0.75 -19.30
CA VAL A 381 -21.58 0.96 -18.77
C VAL A 381 -22.05 2.41 -18.98
N GLY A 382 -21.14 3.33 -19.32
CA GLY A 382 -21.45 4.74 -19.55
C GLY A 382 -21.77 5.48 -18.25
N VAL A 383 -20.98 5.25 -17.20
CA VAL A 383 -21.12 5.93 -15.92
C VAL A 383 -20.91 7.45 -16.11
N ALA A 384 -21.79 8.28 -15.56
CA ALA A 384 -21.70 9.73 -15.70
C ALA A 384 -20.49 10.31 -14.94
N ARG A 385 -19.90 11.41 -15.44
CA ARG A 385 -18.82 12.14 -14.75
C ARG A 385 -19.23 12.48 -13.31
N GLY A 386 -18.33 12.28 -12.36
CA GLY A 386 -18.53 12.49 -10.92
C GLY A 386 -19.28 11.37 -10.19
N SER A 387 -19.84 10.37 -10.89
CA SER A 387 -20.70 9.36 -10.27
C SER A 387 -20.01 8.02 -9.95
N LEU A 388 -18.81 7.76 -10.50
CA LEU A 388 -18.16 6.45 -10.35
C LEU A 388 -17.83 6.09 -8.88
N GLY A 389 -17.44 7.05 -8.05
CA GLY A 389 -17.16 6.78 -6.63
C GLY A 389 -18.40 6.26 -5.88
N GLN A 390 -19.56 6.86 -6.14
CA GLN A 390 -20.84 6.41 -5.58
C GLN A 390 -21.28 5.08 -6.19
N TYR A 391 -21.06 4.89 -7.49
CA TYR A 391 -21.33 3.63 -8.18
C TYR A 391 -20.57 2.46 -7.53
N LEU A 392 -19.26 2.62 -7.29
CA LEU A 392 -18.42 1.65 -6.59
C LEU A 392 -18.88 1.37 -5.16
N ALA A 393 -19.38 2.38 -4.45
CA ALA A 393 -19.91 2.22 -3.09
C ALA A 393 -21.23 1.43 -3.06
N SER A 394 -22.07 1.57 -4.10
CA SER A 394 -23.38 0.91 -4.20
C SER A 394 -23.32 -0.49 -4.82
N ALA A 395 -22.23 -0.85 -5.49
CA ALA A 395 -22.08 -2.11 -6.19
C ALA A 395 -21.95 -3.31 -5.22
N PRO A 396 -22.63 -4.45 -5.47
CA PRO A 396 -22.44 -5.67 -4.69
C PRO A 396 -20.99 -6.16 -4.76
N GLY A 397 -20.29 -6.20 -3.61
CA GLY A 397 -18.87 -6.56 -3.56
C GLY A 397 -17.90 -5.43 -3.92
N GLY A 398 -18.40 -4.19 -4.08
CA GLY A 398 -17.62 -2.99 -4.32
C GLY A 398 -16.70 -3.09 -5.54
N LEU A 399 -15.47 -2.57 -5.41
CA LEU A 399 -14.46 -2.63 -6.46
C LEU A 399 -14.23 -4.07 -6.99
N LYS A 400 -14.16 -5.07 -6.11
CA LYS A 400 -13.94 -6.46 -6.52
C LYS A 400 -15.12 -7.05 -7.30
N GLY A 401 -16.35 -6.64 -6.97
CA GLY A 401 -17.54 -7.02 -7.73
C GLY A 401 -17.46 -6.55 -9.17
N ILE A 402 -17.20 -5.25 -9.35
CA ILE A 402 -17.05 -4.61 -10.67
C ILE A 402 -15.89 -5.21 -11.48
N VAL A 403 -14.73 -5.47 -10.85
CA VAL A 403 -13.60 -6.12 -11.53
C VAL A 403 -13.96 -7.53 -12.02
N ASN A 404 -14.71 -8.29 -11.24
CA ASN A 404 -15.15 -9.62 -11.64
C ASN A 404 -16.16 -9.57 -12.78
N GLU A 405 -17.15 -8.67 -12.71
CA GLU A 405 -18.12 -8.44 -13.80
C GLU A 405 -17.41 -8.08 -15.11
N GLU A 406 -16.46 -7.17 -15.05
CA GLU A 406 -15.68 -6.75 -16.21
C GLU A 406 -14.84 -7.88 -16.81
N ARG A 407 -14.21 -8.70 -15.95
CA ARG A 407 -13.47 -9.89 -16.40
C ARG A 407 -14.38 -10.93 -17.03
N ARG A 408 -15.61 -11.09 -16.54
CA ARG A 408 -16.62 -11.99 -17.14
C ARG A 408 -17.07 -11.48 -18.50
N ALA A 409 -17.34 -10.18 -18.62
CA ALA A 409 -17.73 -9.56 -19.88
C ALA A 409 -16.61 -9.65 -20.94
N LYS A 410 -15.35 -9.36 -20.58
CA LYS A 410 -14.21 -9.54 -21.51
C LYS A 410 -14.01 -11.00 -21.96
N LYS A 411 -14.26 -11.98 -21.08
CA LYS A 411 -14.20 -13.40 -21.46
C LYS A 411 -15.32 -13.79 -22.42
N ALA A 412 -16.53 -13.28 -22.18
CA ALA A 412 -17.67 -13.49 -23.07
C ALA A 412 -17.43 -12.89 -24.47
N GLU A 413 -16.89 -11.66 -24.54
CA GLU A 413 -16.52 -11.00 -25.79
C GLU A 413 -15.38 -11.73 -26.53
N ALA A 414 -14.43 -12.30 -25.81
CA ALA A 414 -13.35 -13.11 -26.37
C ALA A 414 -13.80 -14.50 -26.88
N GLY A 415 -15.11 -14.80 -26.83
CA GLY A 415 -15.65 -16.10 -27.23
C GLY A 415 -15.19 -17.26 -26.35
N VAL A 416 -14.60 -16.96 -25.19
CA VAL A 416 -14.26 -17.96 -24.19
C VAL A 416 -15.54 -18.24 -23.43
N GLU A 417 -16.31 -19.22 -23.90
CA GLU A 417 -17.41 -19.77 -23.11
C GLU A 417 -16.87 -20.06 -21.72
N GLU A 418 -17.56 -19.54 -20.70
CA GLU A 418 -17.32 -19.88 -19.31
C GLU A 418 -17.56 -21.38 -19.21
N VAL A 419 -16.51 -22.19 -19.42
CA VAL A 419 -16.56 -23.63 -19.18
C VAL A 419 -16.80 -23.74 -17.69
N VAL A 420 -18.09 -23.82 -17.32
CA VAL A 420 -18.52 -24.35 -16.04
C VAL A 420 -17.90 -25.73 -16.02
N ARG A 421 -16.76 -25.85 -15.34
CA ARG A 421 -16.03 -27.11 -15.29
C ARG A 421 -16.93 -28.04 -14.51
N ASP A 422 -17.58 -28.94 -15.24
CA ASP A 422 -18.47 -29.97 -14.69
C ASP A 422 -17.70 -30.96 -13.80
N THR A 423 -16.36 -30.89 -13.85
CA THR A 423 -15.46 -31.74 -13.08
C THR A 423 -14.46 -30.89 -12.29
N PRO A 424 -14.11 -31.33 -11.05
CA PRO A 424 -12.99 -30.78 -10.31
C PRO A 424 -11.71 -30.82 -11.15
N ARG A 425 -10.76 -29.91 -10.86
CA ARG A 425 -9.43 -29.92 -11.49
C ARG A 425 -8.86 -31.36 -11.47
N GLU A 426 -8.32 -31.81 -12.59
CA GLU A 426 -7.88 -33.21 -12.74
C GLU A 426 -6.88 -33.65 -11.65
N ALA A 427 -6.02 -32.74 -11.21
CA ALA A 427 -5.13 -32.95 -10.06
C ALA A 427 -5.88 -33.28 -8.76
N LEU A 428 -6.95 -32.53 -8.45
CA LEU A 428 -7.82 -32.77 -7.30
C LEU A 428 -8.61 -34.07 -7.47
N ALA A 429 -9.15 -34.33 -8.66
CA ALA A 429 -9.84 -35.58 -8.96
C ALA A 429 -8.95 -36.82 -8.76
N ARG A 430 -7.66 -36.73 -9.10
CA ARG A 430 -6.68 -37.80 -8.79
C ARG A 430 -6.49 -38.00 -7.29
N LYS A 431 -6.39 -36.92 -6.51
CA LYS A 431 -6.28 -37.00 -5.04
C LYS A 431 -7.53 -37.64 -4.42
N LEU A 432 -8.72 -37.19 -4.82
CA LEU A 432 -10.00 -37.76 -4.37
C LEU A 432 -10.17 -39.24 -4.73
N ARG A 433 -9.55 -39.71 -5.83
CA ARG A 433 -9.56 -41.14 -6.21
C ARG A 433 -8.67 -42.01 -5.33
N LYS A 434 -7.67 -41.43 -4.66
CA LYS A 434 -6.73 -42.14 -3.77
C LYS A 434 -7.22 -42.24 -2.33
N LEU A 435 -8.20 -41.42 -1.92
CA LEU A 435 -8.79 -41.49 -0.59
C LEU A 435 -9.50 -42.83 -0.38
N GLU A 436 -9.38 -43.35 0.84
CA GLU A 436 -10.14 -44.51 1.29
C GLU A 436 -11.63 -44.13 1.36
N ALA A 437 -12.48 -45.06 0.94
CA ALA A 437 -13.91 -44.81 0.84
C ALA A 437 -14.65 -45.64 1.88
N TYR A 438 -15.58 -44.98 2.57
CA TYR A 438 -16.38 -45.56 3.65
C TYR A 438 -17.86 -45.63 3.25
N PRO A 439 -18.64 -46.56 3.81
CA PRO A 439 -20.08 -46.57 3.62
C PRO A 439 -20.72 -45.39 4.38
N LEU A 440 -21.87 -44.88 3.91
CA LEU A 440 -22.50 -43.69 4.50
C LEU A 440 -22.96 -43.91 5.96
N ASP A 441 -23.21 -45.15 6.36
CA ASP A 441 -23.58 -45.53 7.72
C ASP A 441 -22.40 -45.50 8.71
N SER A 442 -21.17 -45.24 8.24
CA SER A 442 -20.00 -45.06 9.09
C SER A 442 -19.89 -43.64 9.67
N VAL A 443 -20.75 -42.71 9.26
CA VAL A 443 -20.78 -41.35 9.81
C VAL A 443 -21.24 -41.41 11.26
N SER A 444 -20.49 -40.75 12.15
CA SER A 444 -20.81 -40.72 13.58
C SER A 444 -22.19 -40.10 13.83
N ALA A 445 -22.94 -40.65 14.80
CA ALA A 445 -24.17 -40.03 15.29
C ALA A 445 -23.88 -38.84 16.23
N GLU A 446 -22.63 -38.68 16.67
CA GLU A 446 -22.17 -37.54 17.46
C GLU A 446 -21.61 -36.47 16.49
N GLY A 447 -22.21 -35.27 16.49
CA GLY A 447 -21.83 -34.18 15.61
C GLY A 447 -22.92 -33.11 15.46
N ASN A 448 -22.69 -32.15 14.56
CA ASN A 448 -23.66 -31.12 14.22
C ASN A 448 -24.81 -31.69 13.37
N GLU A 449 -26.03 -31.16 13.53
CA GLU A 449 -27.23 -31.60 12.79
C GLU A 449 -27.04 -31.50 11.26
N PHE A 450 -26.25 -30.51 10.81
CA PHE A 450 -25.92 -30.29 9.41
C PHE A 450 -24.40 -30.36 9.21
N THR A 451 -23.98 -31.22 8.30
CA THR A 451 -22.56 -31.39 7.93
C THR A 451 -22.40 -31.53 6.42
N LEU A 452 -21.19 -31.26 5.91
CA LEU A 452 -20.85 -31.41 4.51
C LEU A 452 -20.08 -32.71 4.28
N LEU A 453 -20.69 -33.62 3.53
CA LEU A 453 -20.09 -34.90 3.15
C LEU A 453 -19.63 -34.87 1.70
N VAL A 454 -18.38 -35.30 1.46
CA VAL A 454 -17.87 -35.51 0.11
C VAL A 454 -18.07 -36.97 -0.26
N ALA A 455 -18.88 -37.24 -1.27
CA ALA A 455 -19.13 -38.59 -1.76
C ALA A 455 -18.59 -38.82 -3.18
N ARG A 456 -18.19 -40.06 -3.46
CA ARG A 456 -17.79 -40.54 -4.78
C ARG A 456 -18.83 -41.51 -5.33
N ARG A 457 -19.26 -41.26 -6.57
CA ARG A 457 -20.07 -42.22 -7.32
C ARG A 457 -19.17 -43.21 -8.05
N LEU A 458 -19.34 -44.49 -7.78
CA LEU A 458 -18.64 -45.57 -8.47
C LEU A 458 -19.29 -45.86 -9.83
N PRO A 459 -18.55 -46.45 -10.80
CA PRO A 459 -19.13 -46.88 -12.08
C PRO A 459 -20.27 -47.89 -11.93
N SER A 460 -20.33 -48.61 -10.80
CA SER A 460 -21.41 -49.51 -10.43
C SER A 460 -22.72 -48.79 -10.08
N GLY A 461 -22.71 -47.46 -9.92
CA GLY A 461 -23.85 -46.66 -9.47
C GLY A 461 -23.92 -46.47 -7.95
N GLU A 462 -23.08 -47.16 -7.20
CA GLU A 462 -22.95 -47.03 -5.75
C GLU A 462 -22.34 -45.68 -5.34
N VAL A 463 -22.78 -45.15 -4.20
CA VAL A 463 -22.27 -43.91 -3.62
C VAL A 463 -21.51 -44.25 -2.35
N VAL A 464 -20.24 -43.89 -2.33
CA VAL A 464 -19.34 -44.09 -1.18
C VAL A 464 -18.90 -42.75 -0.61
N LEU A 465 -18.72 -42.69 0.70
CA LEU A 465 -18.25 -41.50 1.41
C LEU A 465 -16.72 -41.43 1.31
N LEU A 466 -16.16 -40.26 0.99
CA LEU A 466 -14.72 -40.02 1.02
C LEU A 466 -14.28 -39.33 2.31
N GLY A 467 -15.18 -38.56 2.93
CA GLY A 467 -14.91 -37.88 4.18
C GLY A 467 -15.97 -36.84 4.52
N GLU A 468 -15.95 -36.45 5.78
CA GLU A 468 -16.68 -35.31 6.32
C GLU A 468 -15.79 -34.07 6.27
N VAL A 469 -16.31 -32.96 5.77
CA VAL A 469 -15.65 -31.66 5.86
C VAL A 469 -15.98 -31.11 7.24
N GLY A 470 -14.96 -30.93 8.09
CA GLY A 470 -15.12 -30.44 9.46
C GLY A 470 -15.84 -29.08 9.53
N ASP A 471 -16.16 -28.63 10.75
CA ASP A 471 -17.08 -27.52 11.10
C ASP A 471 -16.78 -26.14 10.46
N ASP A 472 -16.87 -26.04 9.13
CA ASP A 472 -16.77 -24.83 8.33
C ASP A 472 -18.19 -24.30 8.05
N VAL A 473 -18.71 -23.55 9.03
CA VAL A 473 -20.04 -22.92 8.95
C VAL A 473 -20.21 -22.04 7.71
N PRO A 474 -19.25 -21.17 7.33
CA PRO A 474 -19.34 -20.41 6.08
C PRO A 474 -19.50 -21.28 4.82
N LEU A 475 -18.76 -22.38 4.72
CA LEU A 475 -18.86 -23.29 3.57
C LEU A 475 -20.20 -24.03 3.56
N LEU A 476 -20.66 -24.50 4.72
CA LEU A 476 -21.98 -25.12 4.89
C LEU A 476 -23.09 -24.17 4.46
N GLU A 477 -23.07 -22.92 4.90
CA GLU A 477 -24.07 -21.92 4.48
C GLU A 477 -24.05 -21.68 2.96
N ARG A 478 -22.86 -21.58 2.35
CA ARG A 478 -22.75 -21.36 0.90
C ARG A 478 -23.27 -22.56 0.10
N ALA A 479 -23.02 -23.77 0.58
CA ALA A 479 -23.52 -24.99 -0.03
C ALA A 479 -25.04 -25.13 0.17
N ALA A 480 -25.53 -24.88 1.38
CA ALA A 480 -26.95 -24.94 1.72
C ALA A 480 -27.78 -23.94 0.92
N ARG A 481 -27.29 -22.70 0.72
CA ARG A 481 -27.95 -21.72 -0.16
C ARG A 481 -28.16 -22.26 -1.57
N LYS A 482 -27.20 -23.02 -2.13
CA LYS A 482 -27.39 -23.65 -3.46
C LYS A 482 -28.43 -24.77 -3.48
N LEU A 483 -28.70 -25.41 -2.33
CA LEU A 483 -29.71 -26.47 -2.21
C LEU A 483 -31.11 -25.91 -1.97
N VAL A 484 -31.20 -24.78 -1.25
CA VAL A 484 -32.48 -24.16 -0.86
C VAL A 484 -32.92 -23.05 -1.83
N GLY A 485 -31.98 -22.42 -2.56
CA GLY A 485 -32.21 -21.33 -3.51
C GLY A 485 -31.38 -20.09 -3.20
#